data_AF-A0A948VVC7-F1
#
_entry.id   AF-A0A948VVC7-F1
#
_cell.length_a   1.000
_cell.length_b   1.000
_cell.length_c   1.000
_cell.angle_alpha   90.00
_cell.angle_beta   90.00
_cell.angle_gamma   90.00
#
_symmetry.space_group_name_H-M   'P 1'
#
loop_
_entity.id
_entity.type
_entity.pdbx_description
1 polymer ?
#
loop_
_entity_poly.entity_id
_entity_poly.type
_entity_poly.pdbx_seq_one_letter_code
_entity_poly.pdbx_strand_id
1 'polypeptide(L)'
;MSDLSPHAPATMLAALEAAPDLPRATLAAFVQTLSQWGNVRAAAAQVGVSRQHLYRMRRASAEFRELWDAALVLARPQVEEVLADRALNGMTESVFYHGEEVATRTRYDARLLLAHLGRLDRLEATFATGRAAKEFDQRLGRLLNPPVVRDWDEDEDGDDDAFYAEDLGEDDFDADDFAEDGSD
;
A
#
# COMPACT_ATOMS: atom_id res chain seq x y z
N MET A 1 17.18 39.38 58.75
CA MET A 1 18.12 39.82 57.71
C MET A 1 18.44 38.59 56.89
N SER A 2 17.61 38.34 55.87
CA SER A 2 17.99 38.49 54.44
C SER A 2 18.70 37.20 53.98
N ASP A 3 17.97 36.24 53.41
CA ASP A 3 17.66 36.17 51.97
C ASP A 3 18.93 36.21 51.10
N LEU A 4 19.24 35.07 50.46
CA LEU A 4 19.52 35.02 49.02
C LEU A 4 19.46 33.56 48.53
N SER A 5 18.49 33.37 47.64
CA SER A 5 18.18 32.20 46.81
C SER A 5 19.36 31.63 45.99
N PRO A 6 19.20 30.42 45.43
CA PRO A 6 20.28 29.59 44.90
C PRO A 6 20.67 30.01 43.48
N HIS A 7 21.97 30.13 43.21
CA HIS A 7 22.48 30.11 41.85
C HIS A 7 22.49 28.66 41.38
N ALA A 8 21.43 28.22 40.69
CA ALA A 8 21.51 27.01 39.89
C ALA A 8 22.69 27.18 38.91
N PRO A 9 23.70 26.29 38.93
CA PRO A 9 24.90 26.50 38.13
C PRO A 9 24.54 26.44 36.64
N ALA A 10 25.14 27.34 35.86
CA ALA A 10 25.03 27.44 34.40
C ALA A 10 25.21 26.10 33.65
N THR A 11 25.77 25.09 34.33
CA THR A 11 25.83 23.68 33.90
C THR A 11 24.48 23.08 33.54
N MET A 12 23.38 23.48 34.20
CA MET A 12 22.04 22.95 33.90
C MET A 12 21.44 23.56 32.63
N LEU A 13 21.87 24.77 32.26
CA LEU A 13 21.48 25.46 31.03
C LEU A 13 22.39 25.05 29.85
N ALA A 14 23.68 24.82 30.09
CA ALA A 14 24.63 24.30 29.10
C ALA A 14 24.37 22.82 28.75
N ALA A 15 23.87 22.01 29.69
CA ALA A 15 23.35 20.66 29.40
C ALA A 15 22.06 20.68 28.55
N LEU A 16 21.40 21.83 28.46
CA LEU A 16 20.23 22.04 27.61
C LEU A 16 20.59 22.41 26.16
N GLU A 17 21.84 22.84 25.90
CA GLU A 17 22.22 23.54 24.67
C GLU A 17 23.14 22.76 23.69
N ALA A 18 23.56 21.51 23.97
CA ALA A 18 24.45 20.78 23.05
C ALA A 18 24.20 19.26 22.88
N ALA A 19 23.43 18.93 21.81
CA ALA A 19 23.47 17.74 20.92
C ALA A 19 22.92 16.34 21.34
N PRO A 20 22.32 15.53 20.42
CA PRO A 20 21.61 15.82 19.17
C PRO A 20 20.10 15.49 19.25
N ASP A 21 19.35 15.97 18.24
CA ASP A 21 18.10 15.37 17.75
C ASP A 21 18.21 13.82 17.77
N LEU A 22 17.11 13.10 18.05
CA LEU A 22 17.08 11.63 18.02
C LEU A 22 17.85 11.08 16.79
N PRO A 23 18.63 9.98 16.94
CA PRO A 23 19.40 9.45 15.82
C PRO A 23 18.52 9.25 14.59
N ARG A 24 19.01 9.63 13.41
CA ARG A 24 18.25 9.49 12.16
C ARG A 24 17.76 8.05 11.93
N ALA A 25 18.58 7.07 12.32
CA ALA A 25 18.19 5.66 12.31
C ALA A 25 16.98 5.35 13.20
N THR A 26 16.89 5.96 14.38
CA THR A 26 15.74 5.82 15.30
C THR A 26 14.48 6.45 14.71
N LEU A 27 14.60 7.64 14.09
CA LEU A 27 13.48 8.31 13.41
C LEU A 27 12.99 7.49 12.21
N ALA A 28 13.92 6.96 11.41
CA ALA A 28 13.60 6.10 10.28
C ALA A 28 12.89 4.81 10.73
N ALA A 29 13.43 4.12 11.74
CA ALA A 29 12.81 2.92 12.31
C ALA A 29 11.41 3.21 12.87
N PHE A 30 11.23 4.37 13.50
CA PHE A 30 9.93 4.80 13.99
C PHE A 30 8.93 4.98 12.84
N VAL A 31 9.29 5.73 11.79
CA VAL A 31 8.40 5.97 10.63
C VAL A 31 8.10 4.68 9.89
N GLN A 32 9.09 3.81 9.70
CA GLN A 32 8.93 2.50 9.05
C GLN A 32 7.99 1.59 9.84
N THR A 33 8.05 1.62 11.17
CA THR A 33 7.11 0.87 12.02
C THR A 33 5.72 1.48 11.95
N LEU A 34 5.65 2.81 12.00
CA LEU A 34 4.39 3.54 11.92
C LEU A 34 3.68 3.28 10.58
N SER A 35 4.43 3.15 9.47
CA SER A 35 3.86 2.91 8.15
C SER A 35 3.26 1.52 7.98
N GLN A 36 3.66 0.56 8.81
CA GLN A 36 3.11 -0.80 8.79
C GLN A 36 1.83 -0.88 9.62
N TRP A 37 1.82 -0.27 10.81
CA TRP A 37 0.77 -0.54 11.81
C TRP A 37 -0.10 0.66 12.17
N GLY A 38 0.31 1.89 11.86
CA GLY A 38 -0.44 3.11 12.15
C GLY A 38 -0.59 3.45 13.65
N ASN A 39 0.06 2.69 14.54
CA ASN A 39 -0.04 2.87 15.98
C ASN A 39 1.19 3.59 16.54
N VAL A 40 1.05 4.89 16.77
CA VAL A 40 2.12 5.75 17.32
C VAL A 40 2.65 5.27 18.67
N ARG A 41 1.78 4.76 19.55
CA ARG A 41 2.20 4.28 20.88
C ARG A 41 3.04 3.02 20.76
N ALA A 42 2.62 2.07 19.93
CA ALA A 42 3.38 0.85 19.69
C ALA A 42 4.71 1.16 18.98
N ALA A 43 4.70 1.98 17.94
CA ALA A 43 5.90 2.37 17.21
C ALA A 43 6.91 3.10 18.11
N ALA A 44 6.44 4.00 18.98
CA ALA A 44 7.28 4.70 19.95
C ALA A 44 7.90 3.74 20.98
N ALA A 45 7.12 2.77 21.48
CA ALA A 45 7.61 1.74 22.39
C ALA A 45 8.66 0.86 21.72
N GLN A 46 8.47 0.48 20.46
CA GLN A 46 9.39 -0.35 19.69
C GLN A 46 10.76 0.30 19.49
N VAL A 47 10.81 1.61 19.27
CA VAL A 47 12.08 2.34 19.16
C VAL A 47 12.66 2.80 20.50
N GLY A 48 11.98 2.51 21.61
CA GLY A 48 12.43 2.90 22.96
C GLY A 48 12.36 4.41 23.23
N VAL A 49 11.49 5.15 22.55
CA VAL A 49 11.42 6.61 22.64
C VAL A 49 10.06 7.06 23.18
N SER A 50 10.05 8.06 24.06
CA SER A 50 8.80 8.64 24.52
C SER A 50 8.06 9.37 23.38
N ARG A 51 6.74 9.21 23.33
CA ARG A 51 5.90 9.93 22.35
C ARG A 51 6.10 11.44 22.41
N GLN A 52 6.28 12.00 23.62
CA GLN A 52 6.51 13.44 23.81
C GLN A 52 7.79 13.91 23.09
N HIS A 53 8.87 13.13 23.16
CA HIS A 53 10.11 13.42 22.44
C HIS A 53 9.87 13.35 20.93
N LEU A 54 9.21 12.30 20.43
CA LEU A 54 8.85 12.16 19.00
C LEU A 54 7.98 13.31 18.48
N TYR A 55 7.01 13.80 19.27
CA TYR A 55 6.24 14.98 18.90
C TYR A 55 7.06 16.28 18.90
N ARG A 56 8.09 16.39 19.76
CA ARG A 56 9.05 17.49 19.70
C ARG A 56 9.84 17.44 18.39
N MET A 57 10.34 16.27 18.00
CA MET A 57 11.03 16.04 16.73
C MET A 57 10.15 16.44 15.53
N ARG A 58 8.88 16.04 15.54
CA ARG A 58 7.91 16.35 14.48
C ARG A 58 7.68 17.86 14.31
N ARG A 59 7.79 18.63 15.39
CA ARG A 59 7.72 20.11 15.31
C ARG A 59 9.02 20.72 14.81
N ALA A 60 10.16 20.16 15.21
CA ALA A 60 11.49 20.66 14.85
C ALA A 60 11.92 20.34 13.39
N SER A 61 11.46 19.21 12.84
CA SER A 61 11.85 18.75 11.49
C SER A 61 10.64 18.65 10.55
N ALA A 62 10.70 19.38 9.43
CA ALA A 62 9.69 19.31 8.37
C ALA A 62 9.69 17.95 7.66
N GLU A 63 10.88 17.46 7.29
CA GLU A 63 11.06 16.15 6.65
C GLU A 63 10.48 15.01 7.50
N PHE A 64 10.77 14.99 8.81
CA PHE A 64 10.23 13.96 9.69
C PHE A 64 8.71 14.03 9.83
N ARG A 65 8.14 15.25 9.78
CA ARG A 65 6.69 15.45 9.81
C ARG A 65 6.03 14.91 8.55
N GLU A 66 6.60 15.21 7.39
CA GLU A 66 6.10 14.71 6.11
C GLU A 66 6.17 13.18 6.04
N LEU A 67 7.30 12.60 6.44
CA LEU A 67 7.47 11.15 6.52
C LEU A 67 6.50 10.49 7.52
N TRP A 68 6.23 11.14 8.66
CA TRP A 68 5.23 10.67 9.61
C TRP A 68 3.83 10.64 9.01
N ASP A 69 3.43 11.72 8.33
CA ASP A 69 2.12 11.82 7.71
C ASP A 69 1.98 10.82 6.55
N ALA A 70 3.03 10.66 5.74
CA ALA A 70 3.11 9.62 4.72
C ALA A 70 2.98 8.20 5.34
N ALA A 71 3.66 7.93 6.46
CA ALA A 71 3.53 6.66 7.16
C ALA A 71 2.09 6.39 7.61
N LEU A 72 1.38 7.39 8.15
CA LEU A 72 -0.03 7.21 8.52
C LEU A 72 -0.92 6.92 7.30
N VAL A 73 -0.64 7.52 6.14
CA VAL A 73 -1.34 7.22 4.89
C VAL A 73 -1.05 5.79 4.42
N LEU A 74 0.21 5.36 4.49
CA LEU A 74 0.62 4.00 4.11
C LEU A 74 0.01 2.93 5.02
N ALA A 75 -0.10 3.22 6.33
CA ALA A 75 -0.71 2.32 7.30
C ALA A 75 -2.24 2.22 7.21
N ARG A 76 -2.87 3.03 6.34
CA ARG A 76 -4.33 3.12 6.25
C ARG A 76 -5.01 1.75 6.06
N PRO A 77 -4.55 0.84 5.17
CA PRO A 77 -5.19 -0.47 5.00
C PRO A 77 -5.21 -1.30 6.29
N GLN A 78 -4.11 -1.30 7.05
CA GLN A 78 -4.01 -2.01 8.33
C GLN A 78 -4.92 -1.40 9.39
N VAL A 79 -4.96 -0.07 9.49
CA VAL A 79 -5.86 0.62 10.43
C VAL A 79 -7.31 0.36 10.07
N GLU A 80 -7.64 0.36 8.79
CA GLU A 80 -8.96 0.04 8.28
C GLU A 80 -9.40 -1.39 8.64
N GLU A 81 -8.50 -2.37 8.57
CA GLU A 81 -8.77 -3.75 9.02
C GLU A 81 -9.07 -3.82 10.52
N VAL A 82 -8.26 -3.16 11.35
CA VAL A 82 -8.48 -3.09 12.80
C VAL A 82 -9.83 -2.43 13.14
N LEU A 83 -10.21 -1.39 12.39
CA LEU A 83 -11.51 -0.73 12.58
C LEU A 83 -12.68 -1.62 12.14
N ALA A 84 -12.51 -2.38 11.05
CA ALA A 84 -13.51 -3.34 10.58
C ALA A 84 -13.73 -4.46 11.62
N ASP A 85 -12.65 -5.04 12.14
CA ASP A 85 -12.70 -6.05 13.20
C ASP A 85 -13.46 -5.53 14.43
N ARG A 86 -13.09 -4.35 14.94
CA ARG A 86 -13.78 -3.71 16.06
C ARG A 86 -15.24 -3.38 15.78
N ALA A 87 -15.58 -3.02 14.55
CA ALA A 87 -16.95 -2.71 14.16
C ALA A 87 -17.83 -3.96 14.14
N LEU A 88 -17.31 -5.06 13.60
CA LEU A 88 -18.04 -6.32 13.40
C LEU A 88 -18.08 -7.18 14.66
N ASN A 89 -16.98 -7.24 15.40
CA ASN A 89 -16.81 -8.12 16.55
C ASN A 89 -16.98 -7.39 17.89
N GLY A 90 -16.97 -6.06 17.89
CA GLY A 90 -17.05 -5.25 19.11
C GLY A 90 -15.73 -5.21 19.88
N MET A 91 -15.76 -4.63 21.08
CA MET A 91 -14.63 -4.58 22.01
C MET A 91 -15.02 -5.13 23.37
N THR A 92 -14.14 -5.90 24.00
CA THR A 92 -14.35 -6.39 25.36
C THR A 92 -14.13 -5.26 26.37
N GLU A 93 -15.15 -5.00 27.18
CA GLU A 93 -15.08 -4.11 28.34
C GLU A 93 -15.24 -4.93 29.62
N SER A 94 -14.30 -4.76 30.55
CA SER A 94 -14.41 -5.27 31.91
C SER A 94 -15.42 -4.43 32.71
N VAL A 95 -16.36 -5.11 33.35
CA VAL A 95 -17.36 -4.52 34.24
C VAL A 95 -16.84 -4.65 35.66
N PHE A 96 -16.64 -3.51 36.33
CA PHE A 96 -16.17 -3.45 37.71
C PHE A 96 -17.31 -3.12 38.65
N TYR A 97 -17.35 -3.80 39.80
CA TYR A 97 -18.26 -3.52 40.90
C TYR A 97 -17.47 -3.59 42.21
N HIS A 98 -17.53 -2.53 43.02
CA HIS A 98 -16.75 -2.42 44.27
C HIS A 98 -15.22 -2.63 44.10
N GLY A 99 -14.67 -2.26 42.95
CA GLY A 99 -13.22 -2.36 42.69
C GLY A 99 -12.76 -3.73 42.19
N GLU A 100 -13.65 -4.72 42.14
CA GLU A 100 -13.37 -6.03 41.57
C GLU A 100 -13.98 -6.15 40.17
N GLU A 101 -13.26 -6.82 39.27
CA GLU A 101 -13.79 -7.17 37.95
C GLU A 101 -14.82 -8.29 38.11
N VAL A 102 -16.07 -8.00 37.80
CA VAL A 102 -17.20 -8.91 38.04
C VAL A 102 -17.72 -9.59 36.78
N ALA A 103 -17.44 -9.03 35.60
CA ALA A 103 -17.86 -9.60 34.32
C ALA A 103 -17.10 -8.96 33.14
N THR A 104 -17.13 -9.64 31.98
CA THR A 104 -16.73 -9.06 30.69
C THR A 104 -17.95 -8.90 29.81
N ARG A 105 -18.08 -7.74 29.14
CA ARG A 105 -19.14 -7.49 28.16
C ARG A 105 -18.53 -7.06 26.83
N THR A 106 -19.07 -7.55 25.72
CA THR A 106 -18.76 -7.02 24.39
C THR A 106 -19.58 -5.76 24.13
N ARG A 107 -18.90 -4.66 23.85
CA ARG A 107 -19.50 -3.38 23.44
C ARG A 107 -19.28 -3.16 21.94
N TYR A 108 -20.36 -2.86 21.24
CA TYR A 108 -20.33 -2.45 19.84
C TYR A 108 -20.36 -0.92 19.74
N ASP A 109 -19.59 -0.37 18.80
CA ASP A 109 -19.62 1.05 18.47
C ASP A 109 -20.33 1.24 17.12
N ALA A 110 -21.56 1.76 17.18
CA ALA A 110 -22.38 2.01 16.01
C ALA A 110 -21.72 2.98 15.01
N ARG A 111 -20.86 3.90 15.46
CA ARG A 111 -20.14 4.82 14.56
C ARG A 111 -19.09 4.09 13.76
N LEU A 112 -18.38 3.13 14.38
CA LEU A 112 -17.43 2.28 13.66
C LEU A 112 -18.15 1.41 12.62
N LEU A 113 -19.30 0.86 12.98
CA LEU A 113 -20.13 0.07 12.06
C LEU A 113 -20.62 0.89 10.87
N LEU A 114 -21.17 2.08 11.09
CA LEU A 114 -21.61 2.97 10.02
C LEU A 114 -20.44 3.48 9.17
N ALA A 115 -19.29 3.78 9.77
CA ALA A 115 -18.08 4.15 9.02
C ALA A 115 -17.57 3.01 8.14
N HIS A 116 -17.64 1.76 8.64
CA HIS A 116 -17.30 0.57 7.87
C HIS A 116 -18.27 0.37 6.70
N LEU A 117 -19.58 0.48 6.93
CA LEU A 117 -20.60 0.43 5.88
C LEU A 117 -20.36 1.49 4.80
N GLY A 118 -20.16 2.75 5.18
CA GLY A 118 -19.87 3.82 4.22
C GLY A 118 -18.55 3.66 3.44
N ARG A 119 -17.62 2.80 3.90
CA ARG A 119 -16.46 2.39 3.11
C ARG A 119 -16.83 1.32 2.08
N LEU A 120 -17.66 0.35 2.44
CA LEU A 120 -18.17 -0.67 1.53
C LEU A 120 -19.03 -0.05 0.43
N ASP A 121 -19.86 0.94 0.75
CA ASP A 121 -20.66 1.68 -0.24
C ASP A 121 -19.76 2.38 -1.29
N ARG A 122 -18.65 2.98 -0.84
CA ARG A 122 -17.64 3.59 -1.75
C ARG A 122 -16.92 2.54 -2.59
N LEU A 123 -16.70 1.35 -2.04
CA LEU A 123 -16.10 0.24 -2.78
C LEU A 123 -17.07 -0.28 -3.86
N GLU A 124 -18.35 -0.42 -3.54
CA GLU A 124 -19.40 -0.79 -4.50
C GLU A 124 -19.53 0.23 -5.63
N ALA A 125 -19.41 1.53 -5.32
CA ALA A 125 -19.47 2.61 -6.31
C ALA A 125 -18.36 2.53 -7.38
N THR A 126 -17.29 1.75 -7.15
CA THR A 126 -16.29 1.47 -8.18
C THR A 126 -16.89 0.55 -9.24
N PHE A 127 -16.97 1.00 -10.51
CA PHE A 127 -17.65 0.26 -11.58
C PHE A 127 -17.23 -1.21 -11.69
N ALA A 128 -15.92 -1.51 -11.64
CA ALA A 128 -15.40 -2.87 -11.70
C ALA A 128 -15.90 -3.74 -10.54
N THR A 129 -15.89 -3.20 -9.32
CA THR A 129 -16.33 -3.92 -8.12
C THR A 129 -17.85 -4.08 -8.08
N GLY A 130 -18.61 -3.03 -8.40
CA GLY A 130 -20.07 -3.10 -8.49
C GLY A 130 -20.55 -4.09 -9.55
N ARG A 131 -19.89 -4.16 -10.72
CA ARG A 131 -20.16 -5.22 -11.72
C ARG A 131 -19.78 -6.61 -11.19
N ALA A 132 -18.61 -6.76 -10.58
CA ALA A 132 -18.17 -8.01 -9.99
C ALA A 132 -19.15 -8.54 -8.93
N ALA A 133 -19.69 -7.65 -8.08
CA ALA A 133 -20.67 -8.00 -7.06
C ALA A 133 -22.00 -8.49 -7.68
N LYS A 134 -22.47 -7.87 -8.76
CA LYS A 134 -23.68 -8.31 -9.48
C LYS A 134 -23.51 -9.65 -10.18
N GLU A 135 -22.30 -9.96 -10.64
CA GLU A 135 -21.96 -11.19 -11.37
C GLU A 135 -21.26 -12.22 -10.45
N PHE A 136 -21.36 -12.05 -9.13
CA PHE A 136 -20.51 -12.74 -8.16
C PHE A 136 -20.50 -14.25 -8.34
N ASP A 137 -21.67 -14.89 -8.38
CA ASP A 137 -21.79 -16.34 -8.51
C ASP A 137 -21.20 -16.86 -9.83
N GLN A 138 -21.41 -16.14 -10.93
CA GLN A 138 -20.86 -16.52 -12.24
C GLN A 138 -19.33 -16.41 -12.24
N ARG A 139 -18.78 -15.33 -11.68
CA ARG A 139 -17.32 -15.13 -11.60
C ARG A 139 -16.67 -16.13 -10.64
N LEU A 140 -17.33 -16.44 -9.52
CA LEU A 140 -16.90 -17.49 -8.60
C LEU A 140 -16.90 -18.86 -9.29
N GLY A 141 -17.94 -19.18 -10.07
CA GLY A 141 -18.00 -20.39 -10.88
C GLY A 141 -16.85 -20.50 -11.88
N ARG A 142 -16.48 -19.40 -12.56
CA ARG A 142 -15.29 -19.35 -13.44
C ARG A 142 -13.97 -19.50 -12.69
N LEU A 143 -13.88 -19.03 -11.45
CA LEU A 143 -12.68 -19.20 -10.63
C LEU A 143 -12.50 -20.66 -10.19
N LEU A 144 -13.61 -21.31 -9.82
CA LEU A 144 -13.62 -22.72 -9.41
C LEU A 144 -13.44 -23.67 -10.60
N ASN A 145 -13.96 -23.29 -11.76
CA ASN A 145 -13.84 -24.03 -13.01
C ASN A 145 -13.32 -23.10 -14.11
N PRO A 146 -12.00 -22.85 -14.15
CA PRO A 146 -11.41 -21.96 -15.15
C PRO A 146 -11.65 -22.53 -16.55
N PRO A 147 -12.01 -21.69 -17.53
CA PRO A 147 -12.10 -22.16 -18.91
C PRO A 147 -10.74 -22.72 -19.33
N VAL A 148 -10.75 -23.84 -20.05
CA VAL A 148 -9.53 -24.40 -20.64
C VAL A 148 -8.98 -23.36 -21.60
N VAL A 149 -7.83 -22.77 -21.25
CA VAL A 149 -7.06 -21.96 -22.19
C VAL A 149 -6.39 -22.96 -23.12
N ARG A 150 -6.80 -23.00 -24.40
CA ARG A 150 -6.03 -23.74 -25.40
C ARG A 150 -4.66 -23.08 -25.47
N ASP A 151 -3.63 -23.86 -25.20
CA ASP A 151 -2.26 -23.46 -25.48
C ASP A 151 -2.11 -23.44 -27.00
N TRP A 152 -1.65 -22.33 -27.56
CA TRP A 152 -1.48 -22.18 -29.01
C TRP A 152 -0.09 -22.67 -29.46
N ASP A 153 0.57 -23.48 -28.63
CA ASP A 153 1.93 -23.97 -28.84
C ASP A 153 1.98 -25.41 -29.44
N GLU A 154 0.85 -25.96 -29.93
CA GLU A 154 0.81 -27.28 -30.59
C GLU A 154 0.52 -27.23 -32.11
N ASP A 155 0.80 -26.10 -32.78
CA ASP A 155 0.71 -25.98 -34.25
C ASP A 155 2.09 -25.84 -34.94
N GLU A 156 3.19 -26.18 -34.27
CA GLU A 156 4.50 -26.40 -34.91
C GLU A 156 4.92 -27.86 -34.73
N ASP A 157 4.49 -28.73 -35.64
CA ASP A 157 5.28 -29.88 -36.14
C ASP A 157 4.38 -30.69 -37.10
N GLY A 158 4.47 -30.34 -38.38
CA GLY A 158 3.75 -31.02 -39.46
C GLY A 158 4.15 -30.48 -40.81
N ASP A 159 5.42 -30.70 -41.19
CA ASP A 159 5.85 -30.69 -42.58
C ASP A 159 4.85 -31.50 -43.43
N ASP A 160 4.28 -30.88 -44.46
CA ASP A 160 3.87 -31.59 -45.67
C ASP A 160 4.29 -30.76 -46.89
N ASP A 161 5.55 -31.00 -47.27
CA ASP A 161 6.09 -30.83 -48.61
C ASP A 161 5.15 -31.43 -49.66
N ALA A 162 4.42 -30.61 -50.42
CA ALA A 162 4.00 -30.93 -51.77
C ALA A 162 3.41 -29.71 -52.50
N PHE A 163 4.17 -29.12 -53.42
CA PHE A 163 3.85 -29.04 -54.86
C PHE A 163 4.51 -27.81 -55.51
N TYR A 164 5.80 -27.94 -55.88
CA TYR A 164 6.38 -27.22 -57.00
C TYR A 164 6.65 -28.22 -58.13
N ALA A 165 5.79 -28.22 -59.15
CA ALA A 165 6.12 -28.65 -60.51
C ALA A 165 5.08 -28.00 -61.46
N GLU A 166 5.44 -26.85 -62.04
CA GLU A 166 5.69 -26.67 -63.48
C GLU A 166 4.49 -26.04 -64.19
N ASP A 167 4.51 -24.71 -64.32
CA ASP A 167 3.94 -24.02 -65.48
C ASP A 167 4.72 -22.71 -65.72
N LEU A 168 5.92 -22.85 -66.28
CA LEU A 168 6.67 -21.75 -66.91
C LEU A 168 6.98 -22.15 -68.35
N GLY A 169 6.01 -21.95 -69.22
CA GLY A 169 6.17 -21.67 -70.66
C GLY A 169 5.15 -20.57 -70.98
N GLU A 170 5.42 -19.52 -71.74
CA GLU A 170 6.42 -19.31 -72.78
C GLU A 170 6.84 -17.84 -72.79
N ASP A 171 8.03 -17.64 -73.32
CA ASP A 171 8.69 -16.38 -73.63
C ASP A 171 7.82 -15.47 -74.52
N ASP A 172 7.76 -14.18 -74.18
CA ASP A 172 7.76 -13.10 -75.18
C ASP A 172 8.33 -11.83 -74.51
N PHE A 173 9.65 -11.83 -74.29
CA PHE A 173 10.38 -10.60 -74.00
C PHE A 173 10.94 -10.09 -75.34
N ASP A 174 10.19 -9.20 -75.98
CA ASP A 174 10.64 -8.44 -77.16
C ASP A 174 11.94 -7.68 -76.80
N ALA A 175 13.06 -8.24 -77.24
CA ALA A 175 14.37 -7.63 -77.17
C ALA A 175 14.67 -6.92 -78.49
N ASP A 176 14.04 -5.76 -78.72
CA ASP A 176 14.42 -4.82 -79.78
C ASP A 176 14.03 -3.38 -79.39
N ASP A 177 14.79 -2.73 -78.50
CA ASP A 177 14.80 -1.25 -78.43
C ASP A 177 16.06 -0.60 -77.83
N PHE A 178 17.24 -1.25 -77.84
CA PHE A 178 18.45 -0.55 -77.35
C PHE A 178 19.73 -0.86 -78.15
N ALA A 179 19.82 -0.22 -79.31
CA ALA A 179 21.04 0.22 -80.00
C ALA A 179 20.57 1.23 -81.07
N GLU A 180 21.12 2.42 -81.29
CA GLU A 180 22.46 2.94 -81.08
C GLU A 180 22.41 4.46 -81.31
N ASP A 181 23.30 5.20 -80.63
CA ASP A 181 24.14 6.29 -81.17
C ASP A 181 23.49 7.54 -81.82
N GLY A 182 23.89 8.80 -81.58
CA GLY A 182 25.00 9.37 -80.86
C GLY A 182 25.14 10.87 -81.21
N SER A 183 26.02 11.54 -80.46
CA SER A 183 26.85 12.66 -80.91
C SER A 183 26.28 14.09 -81.06
N ASP A 184 27.01 14.99 -80.38
CA ASP A 184 27.29 16.43 -80.60
C ASP A 184 26.40 17.49 -79.91
#